data_AF-A0A920FKY0-F1
#
_entry.id   AF-A0A920FKY0-F1
#
_cell.length_a   1.000
_cell.length_b   1.000
_cell.length_c   1.000
_cell.angle_alpha   90.00
_cell.angle_beta   90.00
_cell.angle_gamma   90.00
#
_symmetry.space_group_name_H-M   'P 1'
#
loop_
_entity.id
_entity.type
_entity.pdbx_description
1 polymer ?
#
loop_
_entity_poly.entity_id
_entity_poly.type
_entity_poly.pdbx_seq_one_letter_code
_entity_poly.pdbx_strand_id
1 'polypeptide(L)'
;MLSKSPESAESDLKFNSHQDPIVFLGCTHYSFRADLFVEAFAELGFPRVTLLDPVPASALSMAQDQFCSEGTDGIRIEFISPYRLPDVEQKTIATLLDQISPITAEAFRNGRVMPELAD
;
A
#
# COMPACT_ATOMS: atom_id res chain seq x y z
N MET A 1 -19.97 -16.30 -38.09
CA MET A 1 -19.86 -16.35 -36.61
C MET A 1 -18.84 -15.30 -36.21
N LEU A 2 -19.29 -14.13 -35.74
CA LEU A 2 -18.42 -13.10 -35.19
C LEU A 2 -18.12 -13.44 -33.73
N SER A 3 -16.86 -13.68 -33.41
CA SER A 3 -16.36 -13.80 -32.03
C SER A 3 -16.40 -12.43 -31.37
N LYS A 4 -17.28 -12.28 -30.38
CA LYS A 4 -17.31 -11.13 -29.48
C LYS A 4 -16.05 -11.17 -28.60
N SER A 5 -15.24 -10.13 -28.63
CA SER A 5 -14.16 -9.90 -27.66
C SER A 5 -14.75 -9.80 -26.25
N PRO A 6 -14.01 -10.22 -25.21
CA PRO A 6 -14.46 -10.02 -23.84
C PRO A 6 -14.33 -8.53 -23.51
N GLU A 7 -15.47 -7.82 -23.50
CA GLU A 7 -15.55 -6.51 -22.86
C GLU A 7 -15.11 -6.66 -21.40
N SER A 8 -14.14 -5.82 -21.03
CA SER A 8 -13.55 -5.74 -19.71
C SER A 8 -14.63 -5.58 -18.65
N ALA A 9 -14.52 -6.37 -17.59
CA ALA A 9 -15.30 -6.21 -16.36
C ALA A 9 -14.86 -4.97 -15.56
N GLU A 10 -14.61 -3.85 -16.22
CA GLU A 10 -14.45 -2.54 -15.60
C GLU A 10 -15.85 -1.95 -15.42
N SER A 11 -16.61 -2.52 -14.49
CA SER A 11 -17.98 -2.11 -14.23
C SER A 11 -18.02 -0.68 -13.69
N ASP A 12 -18.52 0.23 -14.51
CA ASP A 12 -19.56 1.19 -14.15
C ASP A 12 -19.40 1.98 -12.84
N LEU A 13 -18.20 2.49 -12.56
CA LEU A 13 -18.15 3.78 -11.87
C LEU A 13 -18.65 4.83 -12.87
N LYS A 14 -19.98 5.02 -12.92
CA LYS A 14 -20.58 6.19 -13.56
C LYS A 14 -20.13 7.42 -12.77
N PHE A 15 -18.96 7.93 -13.13
CA PHE A 15 -18.36 9.10 -12.53
C PHE A 15 -19.27 10.30 -12.79
N ASN A 16 -19.90 10.79 -11.72
CA ASN A 16 -20.59 12.05 -11.77
C ASN A 16 -19.51 13.15 -11.80
N SER A 17 -19.17 13.65 -13.00
CA SER A 17 -18.07 14.60 -13.26
C SER A 17 -18.20 15.95 -12.56
N HIS A 18 -19.20 16.13 -11.71
CA HIS A 18 -19.52 17.37 -11.00
C HIS A 18 -19.34 17.30 -9.49
N GLN A 19 -18.91 16.15 -8.94
CA GLN A 19 -18.71 16.00 -7.51
C GLN A 19 -17.27 15.60 -7.20
N ASP A 20 -16.65 16.38 -6.31
CA ASP A 20 -15.31 16.11 -5.80
C ASP A 20 -15.33 14.79 -5.01
N PRO A 21 -14.35 13.88 -5.19
CA PRO A 21 -14.35 12.58 -4.51
C PRO A 21 -14.22 12.72 -2.99
N ILE A 22 -14.81 11.77 -2.27
CA ILE A 22 -14.58 11.54 -0.84
C ILE A 22 -13.78 10.25 -0.70
N VAL A 23 -12.60 10.33 -0.09
CA VAL A 23 -11.65 9.20 0.03
C VAL A 23 -11.49 8.84 1.50
N PHE A 24 -11.79 7.60 1.85
CA PHE A 24 -11.64 7.09 3.20
C PHE A 24 -10.28 6.41 3.40
N LEU A 25 -9.47 6.94 4.32
CA LEU A 25 -8.14 6.42 4.65
C LEU A 25 -8.26 5.29 5.67
N GLY A 26 -8.83 4.16 5.24
CA GLY A 26 -9.24 3.06 6.12
C GLY A 26 -8.13 2.22 6.76
N CYS A 27 -6.85 2.56 6.54
CA CYS A 27 -5.71 1.95 7.20
C CYS A 27 -4.96 3.03 7.97
N THR A 28 -4.51 2.72 9.19
CA THR A 28 -3.76 3.64 10.06
C THR A 28 -2.53 4.25 9.40
N HIS A 29 -1.97 3.60 8.38
CA HIS A 29 -0.79 4.03 7.63
C HIS A 29 -1.11 4.98 6.46
N TYR A 30 -2.36 5.02 5.97
CA TYR A 30 -2.69 5.82 4.79
C TYR A 30 -2.64 7.31 5.08
N SER A 31 -3.01 7.71 6.29
CA SER A 31 -2.98 9.08 6.76
C SER A 31 -1.56 9.67 6.80
N PHE A 32 -0.53 8.83 6.89
CA PHE A 32 0.87 9.26 6.79
C PHE A 32 1.24 9.76 5.37
N ARG A 33 0.56 9.23 4.34
CA ARG A 33 0.81 9.58 2.93
C ARG A 33 -0.40 10.21 2.26
N ALA A 34 -1.19 10.98 3.02
CA ALA A 34 -2.39 11.65 2.54
C ALA A 34 -2.10 12.56 1.32
N ASP A 35 -0.90 13.15 1.26
CA ASP A 35 -0.37 13.92 0.13
C ASP A 35 -0.40 13.14 -1.18
N LEU A 36 0.05 11.89 -1.18
CA LEU A 36 0.07 11.05 -2.38
C LEU A 36 -1.33 10.78 -2.93
N PHE A 37 -2.32 10.64 -2.05
CA PHE A 37 -3.70 10.47 -2.49
C PHE A 37 -4.18 11.75 -3.18
N VAL A 38 -3.90 12.93 -2.63
CA VAL A 38 -4.26 14.21 -3.26
C VAL A 38 -3.63 14.31 -4.66
N GLU A 39 -2.33 14.01 -4.77
CA GLU A 39 -1.61 14.04 -6.06
C GLU A 39 -2.20 13.06 -7.07
N ALA A 40 -2.41 11.81 -6.68
CA ALA A 40 -2.99 10.79 -7.55
C ALA A 40 -4.39 11.16 -8.05
N PHE A 41 -5.25 11.72 -7.19
CA PHE A 41 -6.58 12.16 -7.60
C PHE A 41 -6.53 13.39 -8.52
N ALA A 42 -5.58 14.30 -8.32
CA ALA A 42 -5.36 15.42 -9.21
C ALA A 42 -4.94 14.96 -10.62
N GLU A 43 -4.05 13.97 -10.72
CA GLU A 43 -3.64 13.36 -12.00
C GLU A 43 -4.80 12.67 -12.73
N LEU A 44 -5.78 12.16 -11.98
CA LEU A 44 -7.02 11.56 -12.51
C LEU A 44 -8.09 12.60 -12.90
N GLY A 45 -7.80 13.90 -12.76
CA GLY A 45 -8.71 14.99 -13.13
C GLY A 45 -9.61 15.47 -12.00
N PHE A 46 -9.32 15.11 -10.74
CA PHE A 46 -10.04 15.58 -9.55
C PHE A 46 -9.17 16.56 -8.75
N PRO A 47 -9.19 17.87 -9.07
CA PRO A 47 -8.33 18.87 -8.42
C PRO A 47 -8.71 19.14 -6.96
N ARG A 48 -9.87 18.64 -6.51
CA ARG A 48 -10.33 18.74 -5.13
C ARG A 48 -10.79 17.36 -4.68
N VAL A 49 -10.38 16.98 -3.48
CA VAL A 49 -10.73 15.72 -2.82
C VAL A 49 -10.97 15.98 -1.34
N THR A 50 -11.96 15.31 -0.76
CA THR A 50 -12.16 15.29 0.70
C THR A 50 -11.60 14.00 1.25
N LEU A 51 -10.57 14.09 2.09
CA LEU A 51 -10.02 12.92 2.78
C LEU A 51 -10.72 12.74 4.13
N LEU A 52 -11.17 11.51 4.39
CA LEU A 52 -11.71 11.08 5.68
C LEU A 52 -10.70 10.18 6.36
N ASP A 53 -10.08 10.71 7.41
CA ASP A 53 -9.10 10.01 8.23
C ASP A 53 -9.73 9.56 9.55
N PRO A 54 -9.90 8.24 9.78
CA PRO A 54 -10.50 7.75 11.02
C PRO A 54 -9.59 7.94 12.24
N VAL A 55 -8.26 8.06 12.08
CA VAL A 55 -7.31 8.09 13.20
C VAL A 55 -6.09 8.98 12.88
N PRO A 56 -6.25 10.30 12.77
CA PRO A 56 -5.16 11.22 12.40
C PRO A 56 -3.99 11.24 13.39
N ALA A 57 -4.24 10.89 14.65
CA ALA A 57 -3.21 10.80 15.67
C ALA A 57 -2.18 9.69 15.38
N SER A 58 -2.57 8.59 14.73
CA SER A 58 -1.66 7.50 14.39
C SER A 58 -0.63 7.95 13.36
N ALA A 59 -1.04 8.69 12.33
CA ALA A 59 -0.11 9.25 11.35
C ALA A 59 0.85 10.27 11.96
N LEU A 60 0.38 11.08 12.92
CA LEU A 60 1.24 12.05 13.61
C LEU A 60 2.31 11.34 14.47
N SER A 61 1.93 10.29 15.19
CA SER A 61 2.88 9.46 15.96
C SER A 61 3.94 8.86 15.03
N MET A 62 3.51 8.28 13.90
CA MET A 62 4.43 7.72 12.91
C MET A 62 5.36 8.77 12.32
N ALA A 63 4.85 9.94 11.96
CA ALA A 63 5.66 11.03 11.44
C ALA A 63 6.71 11.51 12.46
N GLN A 64 6.39 11.47 13.76
CA GLN A 64 7.32 11.79 14.83
C GLN A 64 8.38 10.69 15.02
N ASP A 65 8.00 9.42 14.87
CA ASP A 65 8.91 8.27 14.95
C ASP A 65 9.82 8.15 13.71
N GLN A 66 9.40 8.66 12.54
CA GLN A 66 10.10 8.49 11.26
C GLN A 66 11.26 9.48 11.03
N PHE A 67 11.45 10.50 11.87
CA PHE A 67 12.64 11.37 11.80
C PHE A 67 13.86 10.82 12.56
N CYS A 68 13.94 9.48 12.71
CA CYS A 68 15.18 8.82 13.11
C CYS A 68 16.23 8.92 11.99
N SER A 69 17.00 10.00 12.05
CA SER A 69 18.30 10.26 11.41
C SER A 69 18.35 10.13 9.88
N GLU A 70 18.89 11.15 9.22
CA GLU A 70 19.48 11.00 7.88
C GLU A 70 20.67 10.02 7.98
N GLY A 71 20.37 8.73 7.99
CA GLY A 71 21.34 7.68 7.87
C GLY A 71 21.89 7.71 6.46
N THR A 72 23.19 7.97 6.33
CA THR A 72 23.93 7.82 5.07
C THR A 72 24.04 6.36 4.60
N ASP A 73 23.50 5.43 5.37
CA ASP A 73 23.48 3.99 5.09
C ASP A 73 22.16 3.64 4.39
N GLY A 74 22.26 2.95 3.25
CA GLY A 74 21.12 2.64 2.40
C GLY A 74 19.94 1.92 3.09
N ILE A 75 18.82 1.83 2.38
CA ILE A 75 17.59 1.20 2.89
C ILE A 75 17.83 -0.27 3.20
N ARG A 76 17.63 -0.68 4.46
CA ARG A 76 17.58 -2.08 4.89
C ARG A 76 16.12 -2.52 5.06
N ILE A 77 15.76 -3.63 4.45
CA ILE A 77 14.41 -4.22 4.51
C ILE A 77 14.48 -5.54 5.28
N GLU A 78 13.58 -5.73 6.24
CA GLU A 78 13.41 -6.99 6.95
C GLU A 78 11.95 -7.42 6.91
N PHE A 79 11.69 -8.72 6.71
CA PHE A 79 10.36 -9.28 6.81
C PHE A 79 10.21 -10.06 8.12
N ILE A 80 9.20 -9.70 8.91
CA ILE A 80 8.94 -10.29 10.23
C ILE A 80 7.47 -10.71 10.28
N SER A 81 7.21 -11.94 10.73
CA SER A 81 5.85 -12.49 10.85
C SER A 81 5.68 -13.24 12.18
N PRO A 82 4.50 -13.23 12.82
CA PRO A 82 4.26 -14.02 14.03
C PRO A 82 4.28 -15.54 13.77
N TYR A 83 4.07 -15.97 12.53
CA TYR A 83 4.08 -17.37 12.15
C TYR A 83 4.78 -17.58 10.80
N ARG A 84 5.14 -18.83 10.53
CA ARG A 84 5.71 -19.22 9.25
C ARG A 84 4.62 -19.21 8.18
N LEU A 85 4.83 -18.43 7.12
CA LEU A 85 3.98 -18.50 5.93
C LEU A 85 4.10 -19.89 5.28
N PRO A 86 3.02 -20.47 4.75
CA PRO A 86 3.13 -21.72 4.02
C PRO A 86 3.88 -21.51 2.69
N ASP A 87 4.52 -22.58 2.19
CA ASP A 87 5.50 -22.48 1.12
C ASP A 87 4.91 -21.93 -0.20
N VAL A 88 3.63 -22.20 -0.46
CA VAL A 88 2.94 -21.75 -1.68
C VAL A 88 2.76 -20.24 -1.67
N GLU A 89 2.27 -19.70 -0.56
CA GLU A 89 2.10 -18.27 -0.32
C GLU A 89 3.45 -17.57 -0.37
N GLN A 90 4.47 -18.13 0.30
CA GLN A 90 5.81 -17.56 0.28
C GLN A 90 6.37 -17.49 -1.15
N LYS A 91 6.24 -18.56 -1.95
CA LYS A 91 6.74 -18.57 -3.33
C LYS A 91 5.98 -17.59 -4.23
N THR A 92 4.66 -17.52 -4.07
CA THR A 92 3.79 -16.67 -4.89
C THR A 92 4.11 -15.20 -4.62
N ILE A 93 4.14 -14.79 -3.35
CA ILE A 93 4.41 -13.41 -2.96
C ILE A 93 5.85 -13.03 -3.34
N ALA A 94 6.83 -13.89 -3.09
CA ALA A 94 8.22 -13.62 -3.46
C ALA A 94 8.39 -13.37 -4.96
N THR A 95 7.64 -14.08 -5.81
CA THR A 95 7.68 -13.91 -7.28
C THR A 95 7.08 -12.57 -7.71
N LEU A 96 5.96 -12.16 -7.09
CA LEU A 96 5.35 -10.85 -7.34
C LEU A 96 6.29 -9.71 -6.91
N LEU A 97 6.89 -9.85 -5.73
CA LEU A 97 7.85 -8.87 -5.22
C LEU A 97 9.10 -8.77 -6.09
N ASP A 98 9.59 -9.88 -6.65
CA ASP A 98 10.81 -9.89 -7.49
C ASP A 98 10.67 -9.00 -8.73
N GLN A 99 9.45 -8.87 -9.25
CA GLN A 99 9.14 -8.02 -10.41
C GLN A 99 9.17 -6.52 -10.09
N ILE A 100 9.00 -6.16 -8.82
CA ILE A 100 8.88 -4.77 -8.36
C ILE A 100 10.17 -4.32 -7.65
N SER A 101 10.70 -5.16 -6.76
CA SER A 101 11.87 -4.90 -5.93
C SER A 101 12.56 -6.21 -5.52
N PRO A 102 13.67 -6.58 -6.20
CA PRO A 102 14.45 -7.76 -5.84
C PRO A 102 14.96 -7.75 -4.39
N ILE A 103 15.33 -6.58 -3.86
CA ILE A 103 15.78 -6.41 -2.47
C ILE A 103 14.65 -6.77 -1.49
N THR A 104 13.41 -6.35 -1.79
CA THR A 104 12.25 -6.70 -0.97
C THR A 104 11.91 -8.18 -1.06
N ALA A 105 12.00 -8.77 -2.26
CA ALA A 105 11.77 -10.20 -2.46
C ALA A 105 12.79 -11.04 -1.68
N GLU A 106 14.06 -10.64 -1.67
CA GLU A 106 15.11 -11.29 -0.88
C GLU A 106 14.84 -11.18 0.63
N ALA A 107 14.52 -9.98 1.12
CA ALA A 107 14.15 -9.78 2.53
C ALA A 107 12.93 -10.63 2.94
N PHE A 108 11.94 -10.79 2.05
CA PHE A 108 10.77 -11.63 2.28
C PHE A 108 11.11 -13.14 2.31
N ARG A 109 11.95 -13.62 1.40
CA ARG A 109 12.43 -15.03 1.40
C ARG A 109 13.21 -15.36 2.67
N ASN A 110 14.02 -14.40 3.13
CA ASN A 110 14.89 -14.53 4.30
C ASN A 110 14.22 -14.05 5.60
N GLY A 111 12.90 -13.82 5.57
CA GLY A 111 12.16 -13.30 6.72
C GLY A 111 12.23 -14.20 7.94
N ARG A 112 12.07 -13.60 9.13
CA ARG A 112 12.11 -14.32 10.41
C ARG A 112 10.73 -14.41 11.05
N VAL A 113 10.54 -15.48 11.82
CA VAL A 113 9.34 -15.66 12.64
C VAL A 113 9.60 -15.11 14.04
N MET A 114 8.72 -14.23 14.51
CA MET A 114 8.73 -13.66 15.87
C MET A 114 7.36 -13.91 16.52
N PRO A 115 7.16 -15.06 17.18
CA PRO A 115 5.85 -15.45 17.74
C PRO A 115 5.26 -14.43 18.71
N GLU A 116 6.12 -13.68 19.40
CA GLU A 116 5.77 -12.65 20.39
C GLU A 116 4.99 -11.46 19.80
N LEU A 117 4.88 -11.36 18.48
CA LEU A 117 4.04 -10.36 17.80
C LEU A 117 2.55 -10.77 17.72
N ALA A 118 2.20 -11.99 18.13
CA ALA A 118 0.82 -12.48 18.13
C ALA A 118 0.05 -12.17 19.42
N ASP A 119 0.74 -11.68 20.45
CA ASP A 119 0.23 -11.35 21.79
C ASP A 119 -0.07 -9.85 21.94
#